data_AF-K2FHW9-F1
#
_entry.id   AF-K2FHW9-F1
#
_cell.length_a   1.000
_cell.length_b   1.000
_cell.length_c   1.000
_cell.angle_alpha   90.00
_cell.angle_beta   90.00
_cell.angle_gamma   90.00
#
_symmetry.space_group_name_H-M   'P 1'
#
loop_
_entity.id
_entity.type
_entity.pdbx_description
1 polymer ?
#
loop_
_entity_poly.entity_id
_entity_poly.type
_entity_poly.pdbx_seq_one_letter_code
_entity_poly.pdbx_strand_id
1 'polypeptide(L)'
;MNIKFLGITIMALQLTTSAYAGINYKLLELEADTYHHRIWSGTPSDEEMIKKSLIFMSKEDTIDTKYTQAESFLKFYKESNDAIGNAYFHSFSLTCKQIFDDSDNLHKAAVYMLLESVREKSAKIIKLRKKIEESDRRYEETPREGDPNSDRILDYFLNFDKSPKVDHSPKVH
;
A
#
# COMPACT_ATOMS: atom_id res chain seq x y z
N MET A 1 -27.57 31.09 -7.52
CA MET A 1 -27.48 29.63 -7.24
C MET A 1 -27.39 28.92 -8.59
N ASN A 2 -26.18 28.58 -9.04
CA ASN A 2 -25.88 28.19 -10.42
C ASN A 2 -26.07 26.68 -10.65
N ILE A 3 -27.29 26.28 -11.02
CA ILE A 3 -27.65 24.91 -11.44
C ILE A 3 -26.81 24.42 -12.64
N LYS A 4 -26.20 25.34 -13.40
CA LYS A 4 -25.39 25.03 -14.59
C LYS A 4 -24.05 24.34 -14.29
N PHE A 5 -23.51 24.45 -13.08
CA PHE A 5 -22.25 23.79 -12.71
C PHE A 5 -22.43 22.35 -12.22
N LEU A 6 -23.64 21.99 -11.75
CA LEU A 6 -23.94 20.64 -11.27
C LEU A 6 -24.03 19.63 -12.43
N GLY A 7 -24.57 20.05 -13.57
CA GLY A 7 -24.73 19.17 -14.74
C GLY A 7 -23.40 18.75 -15.38
N ILE A 8 -22.41 19.65 -15.41
CA ILE A 8 -21.09 19.38 -15.99
C ILE A 8 -20.27 18.45 -15.08
N THR A 9 -20.40 18.57 -13.77
CA THR A 9 -19.74 17.66 -12.81
C THR A 9 -20.33 16.25 -12.88
N ILE A 10 -21.64 16.10 -13.10
CA ILE A 10 -22.28 14.77 -13.24
C ILE A 10 -21.85 14.08 -14.54
N MET A 11 -21.75 14.78 -15.68
CA MET A 11 -21.24 14.19 -16.92
C MET A 11 -19.75 13.84 -16.84
N ALA A 12 -18.93 14.63 -16.14
CA ALA A 12 -17.52 14.28 -15.89
C ALA A 12 -17.37 13.04 -14.99
N LEU A 13 -18.28 12.84 -14.04
CA LEU A 13 -18.33 11.63 -13.21
C LEU A 13 -18.71 10.38 -14.03
N GLN A 14 -19.60 10.53 -15.02
CA GLN A 14 -20.02 9.43 -15.90
C GLN A 14 -18.96 9.05 -16.94
N LEU A 15 -18.11 9.99 -17.36
CA LEU A 15 -17.02 9.73 -18.31
C LEU A 15 -15.77 9.11 -17.67
N THR A 16 -15.62 9.18 -16.34
CA THR A 16 -14.46 8.63 -15.62
C THR A 16 -14.72 7.26 -15.01
N THR A 17 -15.96 6.75 -15.06
CA THR A 17 -16.38 5.50 -14.39
C THR A 17 -16.59 4.31 -15.33
N SER A 18 -16.49 4.49 -16.64
CA SER A 18 -16.82 3.43 -17.62
C SER A 18 -15.82 2.28 -17.71
N ALA A 19 -14.61 2.41 -17.17
CA ALA A 19 -13.63 1.32 -17.15
C ALA A 19 -13.82 0.34 -15.97
N TYR A 20 -14.61 0.71 -14.96
CA TYR A 20 -14.73 -0.02 -13.68
C TYR A 20 -16.14 0.01 -13.10
N ALA A 21 -17.18 -0.03 -13.95
CA ALA A 21 -18.55 -0.14 -13.48
C ALA A 21 -18.79 -1.54 -12.88
N GLY A 22 -18.78 -1.62 -11.54
CA GLY A 22 -19.10 -2.84 -10.78
C GLY A 22 -18.17 -3.14 -9.61
N ILE A 23 -16.89 -2.80 -9.73
CA ILE A 23 -15.86 -3.23 -8.77
C ILE A 23 -15.96 -2.46 -7.44
N ASN A 24 -15.92 -3.20 -6.32
CA ASN A 24 -15.83 -2.58 -4.99
C ASN A 24 -14.39 -2.15 -4.68
N TYR A 25 -14.01 -0.99 -5.21
CA TYR A 25 -12.64 -0.45 -5.08
C TYR A 25 -12.18 -0.27 -3.62
N LYS A 26 -13.08 0.09 -2.70
CA LYS A 26 -12.73 0.22 -1.28
C LYS A 26 -12.30 -1.11 -0.69
N LEU A 27 -12.97 -2.19 -1.08
CA LEU A 27 -12.63 -3.52 -0.61
C LEU A 27 -11.32 -4.01 -1.25
N LEU A 28 -11.11 -3.77 -2.54
CA LEU A 28 -9.83 -4.03 -3.21
C LEU A 28 -8.66 -3.32 -2.48
N GLU A 29 -8.81 -2.04 -2.16
CA GLU A 29 -7.78 -1.28 -1.44
C GLU A 29 -7.50 -1.85 -0.04
N LEU A 30 -8.54 -2.25 0.70
CA LEU A 30 -8.41 -2.87 2.02
C LEU A 30 -7.66 -4.21 1.96
N GLU A 31 -8.01 -5.06 1.00
CA GLU A 31 -7.33 -6.34 0.79
C GLU A 31 -5.88 -6.10 0.37
N ALA A 32 -5.64 -5.15 -0.54
CA ALA A 32 -4.29 -4.79 -0.96
C ALA A 32 -3.44 -4.24 0.21
N ASP A 33 -4.01 -3.45 1.12
CA ASP A 33 -3.33 -3.01 2.35
C ASP A 33 -2.99 -4.20 3.26
N THR A 34 -3.90 -5.17 3.37
CA THR A 34 -3.71 -6.38 4.17
C THR A 34 -2.53 -7.20 3.64
N TYR A 35 -2.51 -7.50 2.33
CA TYR A 35 -1.39 -8.25 1.72
C TYR A 35 -0.09 -7.48 1.74
N HIS A 36 -0.16 -6.17 1.50
CA HIS A 36 1.01 -5.31 1.61
C HIS A 36 1.62 -5.39 3.01
N HIS A 37 0.82 -5.24 4.07
CA HIS A 37 1.28 -5.38 5.45
C HIS A 37 1.91 -6.75 5.69
N ARG A 38 1.24 -7.84 5.28
CA ARG A 38 1.75 -9.22 5.44
C ARG A 38 3.10 -9.44 4.77
N ILE A 39 3.28 -8.94 3.55
CA ILE A 39 4.54 -9.04 2.80
C ILE A 39 5.68 -8.37 3.59
N TRP A 40 5.42 -7.19 4.14
CA TRP A 40 6.44 -6.42 4.86
C TRP A 40 6.63 -6.85 6.32
N SER A 41 5.65 -7.56 6.91
CA SER A 41 5.78 -8.23 8.21
C SER A 41 6.34 -9.64 8.11
N GLY A 42 6.58 -10.17 6.90
CA GLY A 42 7.06 -11.54 6.68
C GLY A 42 6.03 -12.63 6.97
N THR A 43 4.74 -12.29 6.95
CA THR A 43 3.65 -13.24 7.20
C THR A 43 3.23 -13.90 5.87
N PRO A 44 3.31 -15.23 5.75
CA PRO A 44 2.98 -15.93 4.52
C PRO A 44 1.50 -15.79 4.17
N SER A 45 1.18 -15.86 2.88
CA SER A 45 -0.18 -15.85 2.36
C SER A 45 -0.38 -17.10 1.52
N ASP A 46 -1.40 -17.88 1.83
CA ASP A 46 -1.76 -19.07 1.06
C ASP A 46 -2.82 -18.78 -0.01
N GLU A 47 -3.04 -19.76 -0.87
CA GLU A 47 -3.98 -19.67 -1.99
C GLU A 47 -5.43 -19.48 -1.54
N GLU A 48 -5.84 -20.16 -0.47
CA GLU A 48 -7.21 -20.10 0.04
C GLU A 48 -7.55 -18.70 0.56
N MET A 49 -6.62 -18.09 1.28
CA MET A 49 -6.76 -16.74 1.80
C MET A 49 -6.84 -15.72 0.65
N ILE A 50 -6.00 -15.85 -0.38
CA ILE A 50 -6.07 -14.99 -1.56
C ILE A 50 -7.41 -15.16 -2.26
N LYS A 51 -7.88 -16.39 -2.52
CA LYS A 51 -9.19 -16.61 -3.13
C LYS A 51 -10.34 -16.00 -2.33
N LYS A 52 -10.31 -16.10 -1.00
CA LYS A 52 -11.32 -15.46 -0.11
C LYS A 52 -11.32 -13.93 -0.19
N SER A 53 -10.17 -13.31 -0.49
CA SER A 53 -10.07 -11.85 -0.63
C SER A 53 -10.62 -11.32 -1.95
N LEU A 54 -10.88 -12.16 -2.96
CA LEU A 54 -11.33 -11.73 -4.30
C LEU A 54 -12.82 -11.32 -4.36
N ILE A 55 -13.48 -11.20 -3.21
CA ILE A 55 -14.90 -10.83 -3.07
C ILE A 55 -15.21 -9.37 -3.46
N PHE A 56 -14.19 -8.58 -3.78
CA PHE A 56 -14.37 -7.21 -4.29
C PHE A 56 -14.88 -7.16 -5.74
N MET A 57 -14.92 -8.30 -6.45
CA MET A 57 -15.58 -8.45 -7.74
C MET A 57 -16.80 -9.35 -7.63
N SER A 58 -17.89 -8.97 -8.29
CA SER A 58 -19.10 -9.77 -8.46
C SER A 58 -19.23 -10.31 -9.89
N LYS A 59 -20.14 -11.27 -10.11
CA LYS A 59 -20.35 -11.87 -11.43
C LYS A 59 -20.98 -10.91 -12.44
N GLU A 60 -21.63 -9.87 -11.93
CA GLU A 60 -22.31 -8.83 -12.71
C GLU A 60 -21.34 -7.73 -13.17
N ASP A 61 -20.11 -7.73 -12.66
CA ASP A 61 -19.11 -6.70 -12.97
C ASP A 61 -18.58 -6.83 -14.38
N THR A 62 -18.33 -5.69 -15.01
CA THR A 62 -17.70 -5.66 -16.33
C THR A 62 -16.19 -5.88 -16.19
N ILE A 63 -15.68 -6.94 -16.82
CA ILE A 63 -14.27 -7.30 -16.78
C ILE A 63 -13.55 -6.65 -17.97
N ASP A 64 -12.58 -5.76 -17.70
CA ASP A 64 -11.66 -5.29 -18.73
C ASP A 64 -10.78 -6.45 -19.21
N THR A 65 -10.76 -6.65 -20.53
CA THR A 65 -10.03 -7.71 -21.21
C THR A 65 -8.55 -7.76 -20.85
N LYS A 66 -7.90 -6.63 -20.53
CA LYS A 66 -6.48 -6.62 -20.12
C LYS A 66 -6.22 -7.52 -18.91
N TYR A 67 -7.18 -7.60 -18.00
CA TYR A 67 -7.06 -8.36 -16.75
C TYR A 67 -7.30 -9.87 -16.93
N THR A 68 -7.66 -10.31 -18.14
CA THR A 68 -7.85 -11.74 -18.46
C THR A 68 -6.78 -12.29 -19.40
N GLN A 69 -5.97 -11.41 -19.99
CA GLN A 69 -4.94 -11.81 -20.95
C GLN A 69 -3.71 -12.37 -20.24
N ALA A 70 -3.38 -13.62 -20.56
CA ALA A 70 -2.22 -14.31 -19.99
C ALA A 70 -0.90 -13.60 -20.29
N GLU A 71 -0.74 -13.06 -21.50
CA GLU A 71 0.47 -12.32 -21.88
C GLU A 71 0.65 -11.03 -21.06
N SER A 72 -0.44 -10.28 -20.87
CA SER A 72 -0.43 -9.05 -20.05
C SER A 72 -0.06 -9.38 -18.61
N PHE A 73 -0.71 -10.39 -18.03
CA PHE A 73 -0.45 -10.83 -16.66
C PHE A 73 1.00 -11.30 -16.49
N LEU A 74 1.50 -12.16 -17.39
CA LEU A 74 2.85 -12.71 -17.30
C LEU A 74 3.92 -11.62 -17.40
N LYS A 75 3.71 -10.64 -18.29
CA LYS A 75 4.60 -9.48 -18.41
C LYS A 75 4.59 -8.68 -17.10
N PHE A 76 3.42 -8.34 -16.60
CA PHE A 76 3.28 -7.57 -15.36
C PHE A 76 3.87 -8.30 -14.15
N TYR A 77 3.65 -9.61 -14.03
CA TYR A 77 4.20 -10.47 -12.99
C TYR A 77 5.74 -10.41 -12.96
N LYS A 78 6.39 -10.58 -14.12
CA LYS A 78 7.86 -10.52 -14.23
C LYS A 78 8.39 -9.15 -13.84
N GLU A 79 7.85 -8.09 -14.46
CA GLU A 79 8.24 -6.71 -14.18
C GLU A 79 8.06 -6.34 -12.70
N SER A 80 7.00 -6.86 -12.07
CA SER A 80 6.72 -6.62 -10.65
C SER A 80 7.75 -7.29 -9.75
N ASN A 81 8.09 -8.55 -10.01
CA ASN A 81 9.10 -9.26 -9.21
C ASN A 81 10.49 -8.65 -9.36
N ASP A 82 10.88 -8.26 -10.58
CA ASP A 82 12.15 -7.60 -10.84
C ASP A 82 12.23 -6.24 -10.15
N ALA A 83 11.14 -5.46 -10.14
CA ALA A 83 11.11 -4.13 -9.54
C ALA A 83 11.08 -4.16 -8.00
N ILE A 84 10.40 -5.13 -7.39
CA ILE A 84 10.20 -5.20 -5.94
C ILE A 84 11.34 -5.95 -5.24
N GLY A 85 11.82 -7.06 -5.82
CA GLY A 85 12.98 -7.80 -5.31
C GLY A 85 12.84 -8.38 -3.88
N ASN A 86 11.61 -8.50 -3.36
CA ASN A 86 11.33 -8.99 -2.01
C ASN A 86 10.84 -10.46 -2.06
N ALA A 87 11.38 -11.34 -1.22
CA ALA A 87 11.06 -12.76 -1.22
C ALA A 87 9.60 -13.08 -0.84
N TYR A 88 9.02 -12.33 0.10
CA TYR A 88 7.60 -12.48 0.49
C TYR A 88 6.68 -11.96 -0.61
N PHE A 89 7.07 -10.86 -1.29
CA PHE A 89 6.36 -10.39 -2.47
C PHE A 89 6.40 -11.42 -3.60
N HIS A 90 7.55 -12.03 -3.85
CA HIS A 90 7.71 -13.09 -4.85
C HIS A 90 6.83 -14.31 -4.54
N SER A 91 6.76 -14.71 -3.27
CA SER A 91 5.89 -15.81 -2.85
C SER A 91 4.42 -15.48 -3.07
N PHE A 92 3.99 -14.28 -2.66
CA PHE A 92 2.63 -13.80 -2.92
C PHE A 92 2.30 -13.73 -4.42
N SER A 93 3.19 -13.15 -5.23
CA SER A 93 2.97 -13.00 -6.67
C SER A 93 2.94 -14.35 -7.38
N LEU A 94 3.70 -15.34 -6.91
CA LEU A 94 3.65 -16.71 -7.41
C LEU A 94 2.28 -17.36 -7.12
N THR A 95 1.75 -17.20 -5.92
CA THR A 95 0.40 -17.69 -5.58
C THR A 95 -0.66 -16.99 -6.44
N CYS A 96 -0.54 -15.67 -6.66
CA CYS A 96 -1.41 -14.94 -7.58
C CYS A 96 -1.35 -15.50 -9.00
N LYS A 97 -0.15 -15.88 -9.48
CA LYS A 97 0.03 -16.51 -10.78
C LYS A 97 -0.65 -17.88 -10.86
N GLN A 98 -0.52 -18.71 -9.83
CA GLN A 98 -1.19 -20.02 -9.78
C GLN A 98 -2.71 -19.85 -9.86
N ILE A 99 -3.27 -18.94 -9.07
CA ILE A 99 -4.70 -18.62 -9.13
C ILE A 99 -5.09 -18.11 -10.52
N PHE A 100 -4.29 -17.23 -11.12
CA PHE A 100 -4.56 -16.72 -12.45
C PHE A 100 -4.60 -17.84 -13.49
N ASP A 101 -3.63 -18.76 -13.50
CA ASP A 101 -3.55 -19.82 -14.50
C ASP A 101 -4.73 -20.81 -14.39
N ASP A 102 -5.15 -21.12 -13.15
CA ASP A 102 -6.12 -22.20 -12.86
C ASP A 102 -7.59 -21.73 -12.72
N SER A 103 -7.88 -20.44 -12.84
CA SER A 103 -9.23 -19.90 -12.55
C SER A 103 -10.00 -19.37 -13.76
N ASP A 104 -11.30 -19.11 -13.53
CA ASP A 104 -12.17 -18.44 -14.50
C ASP A 104 -11.75 -16.97 -14.73
N ASN A 105 -12.38 -16.32 -15.72
CA ASN A 105 -12.06 -14.94 -16.07
C ASN A 105 -12.30 -13.94 -14.94
N LEU A 106 -13.27 -14.20 -14.06
CA LEU A 106 -13.58 -13.34 -12.93
C LEU A 106 -12.43 -13.35 -11.91
N HIS A 107 -12.01 -14.54 -11.50
CA HIS A 107 -10.92 -14.71 -10.54
C HIS A 107 -9.57 -14.31 -11.15
N LYS A 108 -9.36 -14.55 -12.46
CA LYS A 108 -8.21 -14.01 -13.21
C LYS A 108 -8.13 -12.50 -13.11
N ALA A 109 -9.25 -11.82 -13.36
CA ALA A 109 -9.30 -10.38 -13.31
C ALA A 109 -9.08 -9.86 -11.89
N ALA A 110 -9.76 -10.46 -10.91
CA ALA A 110 -9.64 -10.08 -9.52
C ALA A 110 -8.20 -10.26 -9.01
N VAL A 111 -7.58 -11.41 -9.24
CA VAL A 111 -6.22 -11.66 -8.75
C VAL A 111 -5.17 -10.78 -9.43
N TYR A 112 -5.37 -10.45 -10.71
CA TYR A 112 -4.54 -9.46 -11.39
C TYR A 112 -4.69 -8.09 -10.73
N MET A 113 -5.90 -7.58 -10.56
CA MET A 113 -6.13 -6.28 -9.90
C MET A 113 -5.53 -6.23 -8.50
N LEU A 114 -5.68 -7.29 -7.72
CA LEU A 114 -5.08 -7.40 -6.39
C LEU A 114 -3.54 -7.31 -6.45
N LEU A 115 -2.91 -8.08 -7.35
CA LEU A 115 -1.46 -8.03 -7.53
C LEU A 115 -0.99 -6.63 -7.97
N GLU A 116 -1.74 -5.98 -8.85
CA GLU A 116 -1.46 -4.62 -9.32
C GLU A 116 -1.48 -3.61 -8.16
N SER A 117 -2.55 -3.61 -7.35
CA SER A 117 -2.66 -2.74 -6.17
C SER A 117 -1.57 -2.99 -5.12
N VAL A 118 -1.25 -4.26 -4.82
CA VAL A 118 -0.18 -4.63 -3.86
C VAL A 118 1.18 -4.19 -4.37
N ARG A 119 1.45 -4.32 -5.68
CA ARG A 119 2.68 -3.84 -6.31
C ARG A 119 2.82 -2.33 -6.20
N GLU A 120 1.75 -1.56 -6.44
CA GLU A 120 1.80 -0.10 -6.34
C GLU A 120 2.14 0.36 -4.91
N LYS A 121 1.52 -0.25 -3.90
CA LYS A 121 1.83 0.04 -2.49
C LYS A 121 3.28 -0.33 -2.15
N SER A 122 3.75 -1.48 -2.61
CA SER A 122 5.13 -1.93 -2.39
C SER A 122 6.16 -1.02 -3.07
N ALA A 123 5.87 -0.52 -4.27
CA ALA A 123 6.73 0.42 -4.98
C ALA A 123 6.87 1.77 -4.24
N LYS A 124 5.82 2.23 -3.53
CA LYS A 124 5.89 3.44 -2.70
C LYS A 124 6.88 3.27 -1.55
N ILE A 125 6.89 2.11 -0.87
CA ILE A 125 7.86 1.81 0.19
C ILE A 125 9.30 1.80 -0.34
N ILE A 126 9.54 1.15 -1.48
CA ILE A 126 10.89 1.09 -2.06
C ILE A 126 11.39 2.49 -2.44
N LYS A 127 10.52 3.32 -3.04
CA LYS A 127 10.86 4.72 -3.34
C LYS A 127 11.17 5.50 -2.06
N LEU A 128 10.43 5.28 -0.98
CA LEU A 128 10.68 5.95 0.29
C LEU A 128 12.03 5.52 0.90
N ARG A 129 12.34 4.23 0.91
CA ARG A 129 13.64 3.71 1.39
C ARG A 129 14.82 4.31 0.62
N LYS A 130 14.74 4.33 -0.71
CA LYS A 130 15.77 4.96 -1.55
C LYS A 130 15.98 6.44 -1.23
N LYS A 131 14.90 7.18 -0.97
CA LYS A 131 14.99 8.60 -0.57
C LYS A 131 15.66 8.79 0.80
N ILE A 132 15.39 7.89 1.74
CA ILE A 132 16.02 7.92 3.07
C ILE A 132 17.51 7.61 2.93
N GLU A 133 17.87 6.53 2.23
CA GLU A 133 19.28 6.16 1.98
C GLU A 133 20.05 7.29 1.28
N GLU A 134 19.45 7.97 0.30
CA GLU A 134 20.07 9.11 -0.38
C GLU A 134 20.17 10.37 0.51
N SER A 135 19.26 10.52 1.48
CA SER A 135 19.34 11.58 2.49
C SER A 135 20.46 11.30 3.49
N ASP A 136 20.55 10.06 3.97
CA ASP A 136 21.56 9.62 4.92
C ASP A 136 22.96 9.72 4.31
N ARG A 137 23.14 9.29 3.05
CA ARG A 137 24.41 9.45 2.33
C ARG A 137 24.82 10.92 2.18
N ARG A 138 23.87 11.81 1.90
CA ARG A 138 24.13 13.26 1.85
C ARG A 138 24.53 13.84 3.20
N TYR A 139 23.97 13.31 4.29
CA TYR A 139 24.34 13.71 5.65
C TYR A 139 25.76 13.23 6.01
N GLU A 140 26.16 12.04 5.59
CA GLU A 140 27.54 11.55 5.75
C GLU A 140 28.56 12.35 4.92
N GLU A 141 28.22 12.69 3.67
CA GLU A 141 29.08 13.45 2.75
C GLU A 141 29.20 14.94 3.15
N THR A 142 28.14 15.49 3.76
CA THR A 142 28.09 16.87 4.26
C THR A 142 27.30 16.91 5.56
N PRO A 143 27.95 16.70 6.71
CA PRO A 143 27.30 16.82 8.01
C PRO A 143 26.73 18.23 8.11
N ARG A 144 25.41 18.34 8.37
CA ARG A 144 24.87 19.63 8.79
C ARG A 144 25.60 20.04 10.07
N GLU A 145 26.15 21.26 10.12
CA GLU A 145 26.51 21.87 11.40
C GLU A 145 25.30 21.74 12.31
N GLY A 146 25.47 21.04 13.44
CA GLY A 146 24.37 20.75 14.35
C GLY A 146 23.69 22.05 14.76
N ASP A 147 22.36 22.12 14.57
CA ASP A 147 21.58 23.22 15.11
C ASP A 147 21.67 23.12 16.64
N PRO A 148 22.26 24.11 17.35
CA PRO A 148 22.43 24.09 18.80
C PRO A 148 21.12 23.91 19.57
N ASN A 149 19.97 24.20 18.94
CA ASN A 149 18.66 23.99 19.54
C ASN A 149 18.19 22.53 19.49
N SER A 150 18.67 21.72 18.55
CA SER A 150 18.24 20.31 18.41
C SER A 150 18.80 19.43 19.53
N ASP A 151 20.06 19.63 19.89
CA ASP A 151 20.72 18.96 21.03
C ASP A 151 20.04 19.34 22.35
N ARG A 152 19.63 20.60 22.47
CA ARG A 152 18.93 21.11 23.66
C ARG A 152 17.55 20.47 23.85
N ILE A 153 16.83 20.18 22.76
CA ILE A 153 15.52 19.49 22.82
C ILE A 153 15.70 18.01 23.19
N LEU A 154 16.71 17.33 22.63
CA LEU A 154 17.07 15.95 22.98
C LEU A 154 17.45 15.82 24.47
N ASP A 155 18.20 16.77 25.02
CA ASP A 155 18.53 16.83 26.44
C ASP A 155 17.29 17.00 27.33
N TYR A 156 16.29 17.76 26.89
CA TYR A 156 15.01 17.89 27.60
C TYR A 156 14.23 16.58 27.62
N PHE A 157 14.21 15.83 26.51
CA PHE A 157 13.55 14.51 26.46
C PHE A 157 14.30 13.46 27.29
N LEU A 158 15.63 13.42 27.22
CA LEU A 158 16.47 12.45 27.94
C LEU A 158 16.48 12.68 29.46
N ASN A 159 16.20 13.91 29.90
CA ASN A 159 16.15 14.27 31.33
C ASN A 159 14.73 14.49 31.85
N PHE A 160 13.69 14.23 31.06
CA PHE A 160 12.29 14.42 31.46
C PHE A 160 11.93 13.60 32.71
N ASP A 161 12.46 12.37 32.81
CA ASP A 161 12.24 11.44 33.93
C ASP A 161 13.05 11.78 35.20
N LYS A 162 13.96 12.76 35.14
CA LYS A 162 14.76 13.22 36.29
C LYS A 162 14.15 14.43 37.01
N SER A 163 12.97 14.86 36.60
CA SER A 163 12.24 15.94 37.27
C SER A 163 11.94 15.56 38.72
N PRO A 164 12.26 16.42 39.73
CA PRO A 164 12.05 16.06 41.12
C PRO A 164 10.56 15.85 41.38
N LYS A 165 10.21 14.70 41.99
CA LYS A 165 8.86 14.43 42.46
C LYS A 165 8.50 15.51 43.48
N VAL A 166 7.51 16.34 43.15
CA VAL A 166 6.93 17.31 44.09
C VAL A 166 6.25 16.49 45.18
N ASP A 167 6.83 16.53 46.38
CA ASP A 167 6.27 15.87 47.57
C ASP A 167 5.01 16.63 48.00
N HIS A 168 3.85 16.10 47.61
CA HIS A 168 2.55 16.55 48.09
C HIS A 168 2.20 15.83 49.41
N SER A 169 3.06 15.97 50.42
CA SER A 169 2.71 15.60 51.78
C SER A 169 1.83 16.71 52.40
N PRO A 170 0.58 16.42 52.82
CA PRO A 170 -0.28 17.42 53.43
C PRO A 170 0.28 17.78 54.82
N LYS A 171 0.56 19.06 55.05
CA LYS A 171 0.88 19.56 56.38
C LYS A 171 -0.38 19.53 57.24
N VAL A 172 -0.45 18.57 58.16
CA VAL A 172 -1.42 18.55 59.25
C VAL A 172 -0.89 19.48 60.34
N HIS A 173 -1.64 20.54 60.64
CA HIS A 173 -1.47 21.38 61.83
C HIS A 173 -2.61 21.12 62.79
#